data_AF-A0A5B7RJC0-F1
#
_entry.id   AF-A0A5B7RJC0-F1
#
_cell.length_a   1.000
_cell.length_b   1.000
_cell.length_c   1.000
_cell.angle_alpha   90.00
_cell.angle_beta   90.00
_cell.angle_gamma   90.00
#
_symmetry.space_group_name_H-M   'P 1'
#
loop_
_entity.id
_entity.type
_entity.pdbx_description
1 polymer ?
#
loop_
_entity_poly.entity_id
_entity_poly.type
_entity_poly.pdbx_seq_one_letter_code
_entity_poly.pdbx_strand_id
1 'polypeptide(L)'
;MRRTAPPARGEGAAAARRTGAHAGTKGTYYVTYGRTFAGLPVYGGDYVVAVDPAGRVAGATGAPARAIAVRSTRPTVSRTAARAAARRQVDRVRSVSRPRLSVYAVGTPRLAWRTKVTGTSAGSPSITTVWSDARTGAVLLASDQVVHGTGNGYYYPGVTIGTSGSGSSYSMTDPARSGVRCGGQNGAAYTGTDNVWGNGSGTNLETACVDVLYAVGKEVDMLSAWLGRNGIKGNGTSYPARVGLNDVNAYFDGSIINFGHSQDNARQLTAIDIVAHENGHGVFQTTPGGSTGGNETGGMNEATGDIFGALTEFYANNPDDPGDYLVGEEANLVGAGPIRNMANPSALGDPSCYSSSIPSTEVHAAAGPLNHWFYLLANGTSGSTSCNGATLTGIGLQAAGKVFYNGLLLKTSSWTHGRARVATLTAAKNLYGTTDCTTFNRVRDAWAGINVGAQSGEPTCGGTTPPPGGGACSEVTATGTVSSRTSSYQPSSTGFTTAGGTINACLTGPSGTDLDLYLQRRSGTSWVDVAKSESASSTEQVTYGAASGTYRIEVYAYAGSGSYTVRYDTP
;
A
#
# COMPACT_ATOMS: atom_id res chain seq x y z
N MET A 1 -12.99 -69.13 19.70
CA MET A 1 -12.08 -68.38 20.60
C MET A 1 -10.63 -68.69 20.26
N ARG A 2 -9.90 -67.76 19.64
CA ARG A 2 -8.45 -67.57 19.85
C ARG A 2 -8.19 -66.08 19.70
N ARG A 3 -8.07 -65.41 20.85
CA ARG A 3 -7.66 -64.01 20.96
C ARG A 3 -6.17 -63.95 20.62
N THR A 4 -5.81 -63.29 19.52
CA THR A 4 -4.45 -62.82 19.30
C THR A 4 -4.23 -61.58 20.17
N ALA A 5 -3.12 -61.58 20.92
CA ALA A 5 -2.73 -60.50 21.83
C ALA A 5 -2.54 -59.16 21.08
N PRO A 6 -2.79 -58.01 21.72
CA PRO A 6 -2.46 -56.72 21.13
C PRO A 6 -0.93 -56.55 21.02
N PRO A 7 -0.41 -55.97 19.93
CA PRO A 7 1.03 -55.72 19.81
C PRO A 7 1.49 -54.70 20.85
N ALA A 8 2.75 -54.87 21.28
CA ALA A 8 3.39 -54.07 22.32
C ALA A 8 3.44 -52.58 21.97
N ARG A 9 3.36 -51.74 23.02
CA ARG A 9 3.45 -50.26 22.96
C ARG A 9 4.77 -49.83 22.32
N GLY A 10 4.73 -49.42 21.06
CA GLY A 10 5.90 -48.85 20.35
C GLY A 10 5.66 -48.38 18.92
N GLU A 11 4.67 -48.91 18.20
CA GLU A 11 4.52 -48.67 16.75
C GLU A 11 3.24 -47.88 16.44
N GLY A 12 3.38 -46.61 16.08
CA GLY A 12 2.27 -45.87 15.48
C GLY A 12 2.02 -46.39 14.06
N ALA A 13 0.85 -46.97 13.80
CA ALA A 13 0.53 -47.47 12.47
C ALA A 13 0.51 -46.35 11.42
N ALA A 14 1.05 -46.62 10.24
CA ALA A 14 0.94 -45.71 9.11
C ALA A 14 -0.49 -45.75 8.54
N ALA A 15 -1.16 -44.60 8.45
CA ALA A 15 -2.51 -44.50 7.88
C ALA A 15 -2.46 -43.74 6.55
N ALA A 16 -3.30 -44.14 5.59
CA ALA A 16 -3.49 -43.43 4.32
C ALA A 16 -4.83 -42.69 4.33
N ARG A 17 -4.86 -41.49 3.77
CA ARG A 17 -6.08 -40.69 3.62
C ARG A 17 -6.09 -40.04 2.24
N ARG A 18 -7.25 -40.11 1.57
CA ARG A 18 -7.46 -39.37 0.32
C ARG A 18 -7.23 -37.88 0.54
N THR A 19 -6.35 -37.30 -0.25
CA THR A 19 -5.99 -35.88 -0.22
C THR A 19 -6.62 -35.09 -1.36
N GLY A 20 -7.02 -35.74 -2.45
CA GLY A 20 -7.64 -35.09 -3.59
C GLY A 20 -8.13 -36.06 -4.66
N ALA A 21 -8.82 -35.53 -5.65
CA ALA A 21 -9.06 -36.21 -6.92
C ALA A 21 -9.06 -35.18 -8.05
N HIS A 22 -8.45 -35.55 -9.18
CA HIS A 22 -8.27 -34.67 -10.34
C HIS A 22 -8.80 -35.38 -11.58
N ALA A 23 -9.62 -34.69 -12.37
CA ALA A 23 -10.06 -35.19 -13.66
C ALA A 23 -8.88 -35.17 -14.64
N GLY A 24 -8.68 -36.29 -15.33
CA GLY A 24 -7.75 -36.44 -16.43
C GLY A 24 -8.46 -36.41 -17.78
N THR A 25 -7.71 -36.73 -18.83
CA THR A 25 -8.28 -36.86 -20.18
C THR A 25 -9.04 -38.19 -20.33
N LYS A 26 -9.95 -38.25 -21.32
CA LYS A 26 -10.73 -39.45 -21.65
C LYS A 26 -11.54 -40.03 -20.47
N GLY A 27 -11.99 -39.17 -19.55
CA GLY A 27 -12.80 -39.55 -18.40
C GLY A 27 -12.07 -40.31 -17.28
N THR A 28 -10.72 -40.35 -17.32
CA THR A 28 -9.90 -40.92 -16.25
C THR A 28 -9.88 -39.97 -15.04
N TYR A 29 -9.85 -40.48 -13.81
CA TYR A 29 -9.68 -39.71 -12.58
C TYR A 29 -8.42 -40.15 -11.83
N TYR A 30 -7.67 -39.19 -11.29
CA TYR A 30 -6.48 -39.44 -10.48
C TYR A 30 -6.76 -39.09 -9.03
N VAL A 31 -6.81 -40.11 -8.16
CA VAL A 31 -7.09 -39.96 -6.73
C VAL A 31 -5.79 -39.98 -5.96
N THR A 32 -5.50 -38.90 -5.23
CA THR A 32 -4.25 -38.77 -4.46
C THR A 32 -4.47 -39.17 -3.00
N TYR A 33 -3.50 -39.86 -2.42
CA TYR A 33 -3.51 -40.32 -1.02
C TYR A 33 -2.24 -39.87 -0.30
N GLY A 34 -2.41 -39.12 0.78
CA GLY A 34 -1.33 -38.78 1.72
C GLY A 34 -1.26 -39.80 2.86
N ARG A 35 -0.08 -39.92 3.48
CA ARG A 35 0.12 -40.79 4.65
C ARG A 35 0.43 -40.03 5.93
N THR A 36 0.06 -40.61 7.05
CA THR A 36 0.50 -40.21 8.39
C THR A 36 1.19 -41.37 9.09
N PHE A 37 2.10 -41.08 10.02
CA PHE A 37 2.73 -42.05 10.91
C PHE A 37 2.68 -41.50 12.34
N ALA A 38 2.01 -42.22 13.25
CA ALA A 38 1.78 -41.76 14.63
C ALA A 38 1.18 -40.33 14.70
N GLY A 39 0.27 -40.00 13.78
CA GLY A 39 -0.35 -38.67 13.66
C GLY A 39 0.52 -37.60 12.97
N LEU A 40 1.78 -37.90 12.63
CA LEU A 40 2.67 -36.98 11.91
C LEU A 40 2.45 -37.09 10.39
N PRO A 41 2.41 -35.97 9.65
CA PRO A 41 2.34 -36.02 8.19
C PRO A 41 3.63 -36.60 7.60
N VAL A 42 3.49 -37.43 6.56
CA VAL A 42 4.59 -38.04 5.83
C VAL A 42 4.79 -37.32 4.48
N TYR A 43 6.02 -36.97 4.15
CA TYR A 43 6.43 -36.47 2.83
C TYR A 43 7.20 -37.55 2.08
N GLY A 44 6.87 -37.78 0.80
CA GLY A 44 7.49 -38.83 -0.02
C GLY A 44 6.97 -40.24 0.24
N GLY A 45 5.82 -40.35 0.91
CA GLY A 45 5.12 -41.62 1.17
C GLY A 45 3.71 -41.68 0.56
N ASP A 46 3.29 -40.62 -0.12
CA ASP A 46 2.02 -40.53 -0.84
C ASP A 46 1.97 -41.45 -2.07
N TYR A 47 0.76 -41.72 -2.54
CA TYR A 47 0.51 -42.49 -3.76
C TYR A 47 -0.73 -41.98 -4.48
N VAL A 48 -0.78 -42.24 -5.79
CA VAL A 48 -1.88 -41.83 -6.67
C VAL A 48 -2.46 -43.07 -7.33
N VAL A 49 -3.79 -43.15 -7.38
CA VAL A 49 -4.54 -44.20 -8.06
C VAL A 49 -5.26 -43.60 -9.25
N ALA A 50 -4.99 -44.09 -10.45
CA ALA A 50 -5.74 -43.76 -11.65
C ALA A 50 -6.98 -44.66 -11.75
N VAL A 51 -8.13 -44.07 -12.03
CA VAL A 51 -9.43 -44.72 -12.10
C VAL A 51 -10.05 -44.41 -13.46
N ASP A 52 -10.52 -45.44 -14.17
CA ASP A 52 -11.16 -45.29 -15.47
C ASP A 52 -12.60 -44.73 -15.34
N PRO A 53 -13.28 -44.38 -16.45
CA PRO A 53 -14.65 -43.88 -16.41
C PRO A 53 -15.68 -44.84 -15.79
N ALA A 54 -15.36 -46.14 -15.72
CA ALA A 54 -16.19 -47.17 -15.11
C ALA A 54 -15.89 -47.39 -13.61
N GLY A 55 -15.00 -46.59 -13.02
CA GLY A 55 -14.64 -46.67 -11.61
C GLY A 55 -13.59 -47.74 -11.29
N ARG A 56 -12.96 -48.37 -12.29
CA ARG A 56 -11.94 -49.41 -12.09
C ARG A 56 -10.55 -48.80 -11.97
N VAL A 57 -9.71 -49.38 -11.13
CA VAL A 57 -8.31 -48.95 -10.99
C VAL A 57 -7.55 -49.31 -12.28
N ALA A 58 -7.14 -48.27 -13.01
CA ALA A 58 -6.37 -48.40 -14.25
C ALA A 58 -4.85 -48.38 -14.00
N GLY A 59 -4.41 -47.91 -12.83
CA GLY A 59 -2.99 -47.91 -12.45
C GLY A 59 -2.77 -47.22 -11.09
N ALA A 60 -1.57 -47.40 -10.53
CA ALA A 60 -1.16 -46.69 -9.32
C ALA A 60 0.33 -46.33 -9.36
N THR A 61 0.68 -45.15 -8.83
CA THR A 61 2.04 -44.64 -8.73
C THR A 61 2.34 -44.27 -7.27
N GLY A 62 3.52 -44.66 -6.78
CA GLY A 62 3.86 -44.61 -5.35
C GLY A 62 3.36 -45.89 -4.66
N ALA A 63 4.27 -46.62 -4.03
CA ALA A 63 3.94 -47.94 -3.50
C ALA A 63 3.29 -47.86 -2.10
N PRO A 64 2.08 -48.40 -1.87
CA PRO A 64 1.54 -48.60 -0.52
C PRO A 64 2.39 -49.57 0.33
N ALA A 65 3.26 -50.36 -0.30
CA ALA A 65 4.07 -51.41 0.35
C ALA A 65 5.27 -50.89 1.15
N ARG A 66 5.69 -49.62 1.01
CA ARG A 66 6.83 -49.12 1.78
C ARG A 66 6.42 -48.90 3.22
N ALA A 67 6.97 -49.70 4.14
CA ALA A 67 6.80 -49.51 5.57
C ALA A 67 7.36 -48.15 5.97
N ILE A 68 6.52 -47.29 6.54
CA ILE A 68 6.96 -46.05 7.17
C ILE A 68 7.19 -46.38 8.63
N ALA A 69 8.44 -46.40 9.05
CA ALA A 69 8.83 -46.60 10.43
C ALA A 69 9.99 -45.67 10.77
N VAL A 70 9.90 -45.01 11.92
CA VAL A 70 11.00 -44.21 12.49
C VAL A 70 11.28 -44.72 13.90
N ARG A 71 12.55 -44.77 14.29
CA ARG A 71 12.98 -45.31 15.60
C ARG A 71 12.35 -44.59 16.80
N SER A 72 11.99 -43.32 16.63
CA SER A 72 11.29 -42.52 17.63
C SER A 72 10.57 -41.34 16.96
N THR A 73 9.44 -40.93 17.52
CA THR A 73 8.72 -39.71 17.16
C THR A 73 9.09 -38.52 18.03
N ARG A 74 10.02 -38.70 18.99
CA ARG A 74 10.53 -37.64 19.85
C ARG A 74 11.76 -36.98 19.19
N PRO A 75 11.71 -35.68 18.86
CA PRO A 75 12.86 -34.99 18.30
C PRO A 75 13.93 -34.77 19.38
N THR A 76 15.21 -34.89 19.03
CA THR A 76 16.33 -34.44 19.89
C THR A 76 16.78 -33.02 19.52
N VAL A 77 16.59 -32.63 18.25
CA VAL A 77 16.80 -31.25 17.80
C VAL A 77 15.58 -30.42 18.15
N SER A 78 15.80 -29.32 18.87
CA SER A 78 14.73 -28.40 19.24
C SER A 78 14.15 -27.67 18.02
N ARG A 79 12.91 -27.19 18.14
CA ARG A 79 12.31 -26.32 17.11
C ARG A 79 13.15 -25.06 16.88
N THR A 80 13.75 -24.50 17.92
CA THR A 80 14.60 -23.31 17.82
C THR A 80 15.83 -23.59 16.96
N ALA A 81 16.49 -24.73 17.18
CA ALA A 81 17.64 -25.15 16.36
C ALA A 81 17.24 -25.41 14.90
N ALA A 82 16.11 -26.08 14.65
CA ALA A 82 15.59 -26.30 13.31
C ALA A 82 15.23 -24.98 12.60
N ARG A 83 14.63 -24.01 13.32
CA ARG A 83 14.34 -22.67 12.80
C ARG A 83 15.61 -21.92 12.42
N ALA A 84 16.66 -22.02 13.24
CA ALA A 84 17.96 -21.42 12.95
C ALA A 84 18.66 -22.08 11.74
N ALA A 85 18.59 -23.41 11.62
CA ALA A 85 19.11 -24.13 10.46
C ALA A 85 18.41 -23.73 9.16
N ALA A 86 17.08 -23.63 9.20
CA ALA A 86 16.29 -23.18 8.05
C ALA A 86 16.64 -21.72 7.66
N ARG A 87 16.79 -20.82 8.64
CA ARG A 87 17.16 -19.41 8.39
C ARG A 87 18.44 -19.26 7.56
N ARG A 88 19.41 -20.17 7.72
CA ARG A 88 20.69 -20.14 6.99
C ARG A 88 20.60 -20.56 5.52
N GLN A 89 19.44 -21.01 5.05
CA GLN A 89 19.25 -21.42 3.65
C GLN A 89 18.79 -20.26 2.73
N VAL A 90 18.64 -19.05 3.29
CA VAL A 90 18.18 -17.85 2.56
C VAL A 90 19.05 -16.67 2.99
N ASP A 91 19.54 -15.86 2.04
CA ASP A 91 20.54 -14.81 2.30
C ASP A 91 20.00 -13.70 3.19
N ARG A 92 18.85 -13.12 2.83
CA ARG A 92 18.15 -12.12 3.65
C ARG A 92 16.78 -12.62 4.04
N VAL A 93 16.63 -12.96 5.31
CA VAL A 93 15.37 -13.54 5.81
C VAL A 93 14.36 -12.45 6.17
N ARG A 94 13.19 -12.51 5.53
CA ARG A 94 12.00 -11.71 5.88
C ARG A 94 11.17 -12.38 6.96
N SER A 95 10.86 -13.67 6.81
CA SER A 95 10.11 -14.42 7.83
C SER A 95 10.45 -15.90 7.84
N VAL A 96 10.25 -16.53 9.02
CA VAL A 96 10.45 -17.97 9.22
C VAL A 96 9.26 -18.53 9.97
N SER A 97 8.56 -19.48 9.35
CA SER A 97 7.42 -20.18 9.96
C SER A 97 7.82 -20.99 11.20
N ARG A 98 6.85 -21.34 12.04
CA ARG A 98 7.05 -22.29 13.15
C ARG A 98 7.34 -23.69 12.58
N PRO A 99 8.48 -24.33 12.90
CA PRO A 99 8.79 -25.68 12.41
C PRO A 99 7.71 -26.69 12.80
N ARG A 100 7.28 -27.50 11.83
CA ARG A 100 6.32 -28.60 12.01
C ARG A 100 7.05 -29.94 11.98
N LEU A 101 6.75 -30.80 12.95
CA LEU A 101 7.33 -32.14 13.01
C LEU A 101 6.59 -33.04 12.02
N SER A 102 7.35 -33.78 11.23
CA SER A 102 6.88 -34.59 10.11
C SER A 102 7.80 -35.81 9.93
N VAL A 103 7.40 -36.76 9.08
CA VAL A 103 8.28 -37.83 8.62
C VAL A 103 8.69 -37.54 7.17
N TYR A 104 10.00 -37.53 6.90
CA TYR A 104 10.57 -37.39 5.57
C TYR A 104 10.97 -38.77 5.04
N ALA A 105 10.30 -39.24 3.98
CA ALA A 105 10.35 -40.62 3.51
C ALA A 105 10.73 -40.76 2.02
N VAL A 106 11.46 -39.80 1.45
CA VAL A 106 12.02 -39.93 0.09
C VAL A 106 13.02 -41.09 0.03
N GLY A 107 13.93 -41.16 1.01
CA GLY A 107 14.79 -42.32 1.29
C GLY A 107 14.36 -43.07 2.55
N THR A 108 15.31 -43.66 3.28
CA THR A 108 15.07 -44.25 4.61
C THR A 108 14.28 -43.25 5.47
N PRO A 109 13.06 -43.59 5.94
CA PRO A 109 12.21 -42.66 6.66
C PRO A 109 12.89 -42.06 7.89
N ARG A 110 12.82 -40.74 8.03
CA ARG A 110 13.40 -40.01 9.16
C ARG A 110 12.38 -39.08 9.78
N LEU A 111 12.47 -38.89 11.09
CA LEU A 111 11.78 -37.79 11.76
C LEU A 111 12.44 -36.48 11.34
N ALA A 112 11.66 -35.49 10.90
CA ALA A 112 12.18 -34.25 10.36
C ALA A 112 11.33 -33.03 10.77
N TRP A 113 11.97 -31.87 10.83
CA TRP A 113 11.31 -30.57 10.93
C TRP A 113 11.13 -29.97 9.53
N ARG A 114 9.90 -29.65 9.17
CA ARG A 114 9.56 -28.85 7.98
C ARG A 114 9.37 -27.39 8.35
N THR A 115 10.13 -26.51 7.72
CA THR A 115 10.11 -25.07 7.99
C THR A 115 10.08 -24.29 6.69
N LYS A 116 9.11 -23.39 6.53
CA LYS A 116 9.07 -22.39 5.44
C LYS A 116 9.88 -21.15 5.85
N VAL A 117 10.75 -20.69 4.96
CA VAL A 117 11.51 -19.45 5.04
C VAL A 117 11.11 -18.59 3.85
N THR A 118 10.93 -17.29 4.07
CA THR A 118 10.73 -16.30 2.99
C THR A 118 11.75 -15.20 3.14
N GLY A 119 12.24 -14.67 2.03
CA GLY A 119 13.31 -13.68 2.02
C GLY A 119 13.82 -13.41 0.61
N THR A 120 15.10 -13.12 0.50
CA THR A 120 15.82 -13.07 -0.78
C THR A 120 17.04 -14.00 -0.76
N SER A 121 17.35 -14.57 -1.92
CA SER A 121 18.53 -15.39 -2.20
C SER A 121 19.12 -14.91 -3.54
N ALA A 122 20.43 -14.70 -3.62
CA ALA A 122 21.11 -14.15 -4.78
C ALA A 122 20.47 -12.84 -5.32
N GLY A 123 19.99 -11.99 -4.41
CA GLY A 123 19.34 -10.72 -4.75
C GLY A 123 17.89 -10.84 -5.22
N SER A 124 17.35 -12.05 -5.38
CA SER A 124 15.98 -12.29 -5.85
C SER A 124 15.07 -12.86 -4.75
N PRO A 125 13.74 -12.66 -4.81
CA PRO A 125 12.83 -13.23 -3.82
C PRO A 125 12.87 -14.76 -3.75
N SER A 126 12.75 -15.30 -2.53
CA SER A 126 12.86 -16.73 -2.26
C SER A 126 11.77 -17.21 -1.30
N ILE A 127 11.22 -18.38 -1.60
CA ILE A 127 10.32 -19.13 -0.72
C ILE A 127 10.85 -20.56 -0.56
N THR A 128 11.77 -20.74 0.37
CA THR A 128 12.38 -22.04 0.62
C THR A 128 11.60 -22.85 1.67
N THR A 129 11.21 -24.08 1.32
CA THR A 129 10.84 -25.11 2.29
C THR A 129 12.06 -25.93 2.65
N VAL A 130 12.46 -25.86 3.93
CA VAL A 130 13.60 -26.59 4.48
C VAL A 130 13.10 -27.76 5.33
N TRP A 131 13.58 -28.96 4.99
CA TRP A 131 13.47 -30.18 5.77
C TRP A 131 14.79 -30.43 6.49
N SER A 132 14.75 -30.52 7.82
CA SER A 132 15.93 -30.85 8.63
C SER A 132 15.67 -32.09 9.47
N ASP A 133 16.65 -32.99 9.57
CA ASP A 133 16.59 -34.18 10.38
C ASP A 133 16.36 -33.77 11.85
N ALA A 134 15.27 -34.25 12.45
CA ALA A 134 14.86 -33.87 13.80
C ALA A 134 15.72 -34.50 14.89
N ARG A 135 16.72 -35.33 14.52
CA ARG A 135 17.66 -35.94 15.44
C ARG A 135 19.07 -35.39 15.32
N THR A 136 19.54 -35.16 14.10
CA THR A 136 20.91 -34.69 13.85
C THR A 136 21.00 -33.21 13.51
N GLY A 137 19.91 -32.61 13.01
CA GLY A 137 19.86 -31.21 12.58
C GLY A 137 20.36 -31.00 11.15
N ALA A 138 20.79 -32.07 10.46
CA ALA A 138 21.23 -32.03 9.08
C ALA A 138 20.08 -31.58 8.16
N VAL A 139 20.36 -30.70 7.20
CA VAL A 139 19.39 -30.34 6.16
C VAL A 139 19.26 -31.51 5.19
N LEU A 140 18.03 -32.03 5.07
CA LEU A 140 17.69 -33.16 4.20
C LEU A 140 17.26 -32.70 2.81
N LEU A 141 16.60 -31.54 2.75
CA LEU A 141 16.14 -30.90 1.51
C LEU A 141 15.91 -29.42 1.80
N ALA A 142 16.44 -28.55 0.95
CA ALA A 142 16.00 -27.17 0.83
C ALA A 142 15.48 -27.00 -0.60
N SER A 143 14.19 -26.67 -0.73
CA SER A 143 13.54 -26.50 -2.03
C SER A 143 12.93 -25.11 -2.08
N ASP A 144 13.40 -24.29 -3.01
CA ASP A 144 12.73 -23.04 -3.34
C ASP A 144 11.48 -23.31 -4.16
N GLN A 145 10.41 -22.58 -3.88
CA GLN A 145 9.20 -22.59 -4.71
C GLN A 145 9.32 -21.58 -5.86
N VAL A 146 10.17 -20.55 -5.70
CA VAL A 146 10.49 -19.57 -6.74
C VAL A 146 11.57 -20.18 -7.61
N VAL A 147 11.32 -20.25 -8.90
CA VAL A 147 12.36 -20.48 -9.90
C VAL A 147 12.68 -19.14 -10.53
N HIS A 148 13.95 -18.86 -10.72
CA HIS A 148 14.40 -17.63 -11.37
C HIS A 148 14.44 -17.88 -12.87
N GLY A 149 13.45 -17.33 -13.57
CA GLY A 149 13.42 -17.34 -15.04
C GLY A 149 14.33 -16.26 -15.60
N THR A 150 15.09 -16.60 -16.64
CA THR A 150 15.78 -15.61 -17.44
C THR A 150 14.77 -15.04 -18.43
N GLY A 151 14.55 -13.74 -18.39
CA GLY A 151 13.62 -13.04 -19.26
C GLY A 151 14.35 -12.15 -20.25
N ASN A 152 13.93 -12.18 -21.50
CA ASN A 152 14.32 -11.21 -22.51
C ASN A 152 13.08 -10.40 -22.92
N GLY A 153 12.84 -9.30 -22.18
CA GLY A 153 11.75 -8.35 -22.41
C GLY A 153 11.99 -7.44 -23.60
N TYR A 154 10.97 -6.69 -24.03
CA TYR A 154 11.14 -5.69 -25.10
C TYR A 154 11.82 -4.45 -24.54
N TYR A 155 11.33 -3.99 -23.38
CA TYR A 155 11.90 -2.86 -22.65
C TYR A 155 13.09 -3.31 -21.78
N TYR A 156 13.07 -4.54 -21.27
CA TYR A 156 14.03 -5.00 -20.26
C TYR A 156 14.73 -6.31 -20.67
N PRO A 157 15.80 -6.25 -21.49
CA PRO A 157 16.54 -7.43 -21.88
C PRO A 157 17.37 -8.01 -20.72
N GLY A 158 17.43 -9.35 -20.64
CA GLY A 158 18.33 -10.05 -19.70
C GLY A 158 17.94 -9.97 -18.21
N VAL A 159 16.68 -9.67 -17.90
CA VAL A 159 16.19 -9.58 -16.52
C VAL A 159 15.95 -10.97 -15.89
N THR A 160 15.92 -11.00 -14.56
CA THR A 160 15.44 -12.16 -13.80
C THR A 160 14.01 -11.93 -13.35
N ILE A 161 13.12 -12.88 -13.65
CA ILE A 161 11.71 -12.86 -13.26
C ILE A 161 11.36 -14.03 -12.34
N GLY A 162 10.37 -13.82 -11.48
CA GLY A 162 9.84 -14.86 -10.61
C GLY A 162 8.94 -15.80 -11.40
N THR A 163 9.31 -17.06 -11.52
CA THR A 163 8.52 -18.11 -12.14
C THR A 163 8.35 -19.30 -11.19
N SER A 164 7.59 -20.30 -11.63
CA SER A 164 7.39 -21.54 -10.88
C SER A 164 7.52 -22.75 -11.80
N GLY A 165 7.67 -23.94 -11.21
CA GLY A 165 7.83 -25.18 -11.96
C GLY A 165 9.18 -25.85 -11.69
N SER A 166 9.53 -26.87 -12.47
CA SER A 166 10.81 -27.59 -12.36
C SER A 166 11.03 -28.52 -13.54
N GLY A 167 12.27 -28.93 -13.78
CA GLY A 167 12.60 -29.91 -14.81
C GLY A 167 12.32 -29.34 -16.19
N SER A 168 11.30 -29.88 -16.88
CA SER A 168 10.87 -29.45 -18.21
C SER A 168 9.47 -28.85 -18.23
N SER A 169 9.03 -28.27 -17.10
CA SER A 169 7.71 -27.66 -16.97
C SER A 169 7.78 -26.44 -16.06
N TYR A 170 7.73 -25.26 -16.67
CA TYR A 170 7.76 -23.96 -16.00
C TYR A 170 6.52 -23.14 -16.33
N SER A 171 6.21 -22.16 -15.49
CA SER A 171 5.09 -21.24 -15.65
C SER A 171 5.48 -19.83 -15.24
N MET A 172 5.01 -18.82 -16.00
CA MET A 172 5.07 -17.39 -15.69
C MET A 172 4.10 -17.01 -14.54
N THR A 173 4.25 -17.70 -13.42
CA THR A 173 3.55 -17.48 -12.15
C THR A 173 4.62 -17.27 -11.08
N ASP A 174 4.60 -16.11 -10.42
CA ASP A 174 5.56 -15.76 -9.37
C ASP A 174 5.03 -16.21 -7.99
N PRO A 175 5.59 -17.26 -7.37
CA PRO A 175 5.13 -17.72 -6.07
C PRO A 175 5.64 -16.84 -4.92
N ALA A 176 6.67 -16.01 -5.12
CA ALA A 176 7.14 -15.05 -4.12
C ALA A 176 6.13 -13.94 -3.88
N ARG A 177 5.43 -13.53 -4.95
CA ARG A 177 4.46 -12.44 -4.97
C ARG A 177 3.08 -12.99 -5.30
N SER A 178 2.39 -13.47 -4.27
CA SER A 178 1.10 -14.16 -4.42
C SER A 178 0.12 -13.39 -5.32
N GLY A 179 -0.44 -14.06 -6.33
CA GLY A 179 -1.38 -13.46 -7.28
C GLY A 179 -0.73 -12.93 -8.56
N VAL A 180 0.58 -12.69 -8.56
CA VAL A 180 1.34 -12.29 -9.75
C VAL A 180 1.50 -13.50 -10.69
N ARG A 181 0.95 -13.36 -11.89
CA ARG A 181 1.13 -14.27 -13.02
C ARG A 181 0.79 -13.53 -14.31
N CYS A 182 1.37 -13.94 -15.42
CA CYS A 182 1.10 -13.35 -16.72
C CYS A 182 0.86 -14.41 -17.81
N GLY A 183 -0.07 -14.13 -18.71
CA GLY A 183 -0.30 -14.90 -19.92
C GLY A 183 -1.23 -14.18 -20.88
N GLY A 184 -1.72 -14.88 -21.90
CA GLY A 184 -2.61 -14.28 -22.89
C GLY A 184 -4.02 -14.00 -22.36
N GLN A 185 -4.88 -13.47 -23.24
CA GLN A 185 -6.28 -13.13 -22.93
C GLN A 185 -7.15 -14.31 -22.47
N ASN A 186 -6.69 -15.56 -22.64
CA ASN A 186 -7.36 -16.75 -22.09
C ASN A 186 -7.21 -16.89 -20.56
N GLY A 187 -6.40 -16.04 -19.91
CA GLY A 187 -6.22 -15.99 -18.45
C GLY A 187 -5.37 -17.11 -17.84
N ALA A 188 -4.83 -18.01 -18.67
CA ALA A 188 -3.84 -18.99 -18.24
C ALA A 188 -2.44 -18.36 -18.30
N ALA A 189 -1.61 -18.59 -17.29
CA ALA A 189 -0.22 -18.18 -17.35
C ALA A 189 0.50 -18.93 -18.46
N TYR A 190 1.45 -18.30 -19.15
CA TYR A 190 2.29 -19.01 -20.11
C TYR A 190 3.11 -20.10 -19.42
N THR A 191 3.33 -21.19 -20.14
CA THR A 191 4.09 -22.37 -19.67
C THR A 191 5.12 -22.78 -20.71
N GLY A 192 6.30 -23.19 -20.26
CA GLY A 192 7.44 -23.52 -21.12
C GLY A 192 8.13 -24.80 -20.68
N THR A 193 8.91 -25.39 -21.59
CA THR A 193 9.75 -26.56 -21.30
C THR A 193 11.10 -26.19 -20.70
N ASP A 194 11.50 -24.93 -20.81
CA ASP A 194 12.64 -24.34 -20.14
C ASP A 194 12.18 -23.14 -19.30
N ASN A 195 13.12 -22.47 -18.65
CA ASN A 195 12.85 -21.28 -17.85
C ASN A 195 13.53 -20.03 -18.45
N VAL A 196 13.57 -19.98 -19.79
CA VAL A 196 14.06 -18.84 -20.58
C VAL A 196 12.87 -18.29 -21.35
N TRP A 197 12.52 -17.03 -21.11
CA TRP A 197 11.27 -16.45 -21.57
C TRP A 197 11.51 -15.25 -22.47
N GLY A 198 10.74 -15.15 -23.55
CA GLY A 198 10.76 -14.00 -24.45
C GLY A 198 11.93 -14.02 -25.44
N ASN A 199 11.76 -13.24 -26.51
CA ASN A 199 12.73 -13.10 -27.59
C ASN A 199 13.10 -11.64 -27.86
N GLY A 200 12.67 -10.71 -26.99
CA GLY A 200 12.92 -9.27 -27.11
C GLY A 200 12.10 -8.56 -28.20
N SER A 201 11.18 -9.25 -28.88
CA SER A 201 10.31 -8.63 -29.87
C SER A 201 9.08 -8.01 -29.23
N GLY A 202 8.77 -6.75 -29.55
CA GLY A 202 7.62 -6.03 -28.99
C GLY A 202 6.26 -6.67 -29.30
N THR A 203 6.15 -7.44 -30.38
CA THR A 203 4.91 -8.15 -30.76
C THR A 203 4.79 -9.54 -30.16
N ASN A 204 5.83 -10.03 -29.49
CA ASN A 204 5.82 -11.33 -28.85
C ASN A 204 5.18 -11.25 -27.45
N LEU A 205 4.08 -11.98 -27.24
CA LEU A 205 3.33 -11.92 -25.98
C LEU A 205 4.08 -12.52 -24.78
N GLU A 206 4.97 -13.48 -25.00
CA GLU A 206 5.83 -14.00 -23.93
C GLU A 206 6.84 -12.94 -23.46
N THR A 207 7.40 -12.17 -24.41
CA THR A 207 8.27 -11.01 -24.17
C THR A 207 7.54 -9.95 -23.36
N ALA A 208 6.30 -9.62 -23.74
CA ALA A 208 5.48 -8.69 -22.95
C ALA A 208 5.21 -9.18 -21.53
N CYS A 209 5.01 -10.49 -21.32
CA CYS A 209 4.88 -11.05 -19.98
C CYS A 209 6.18 -11.02 -19.17
N VAL A 210 7.35 -11.02 -19.80
CA VAL A 210 8.62 -10.77 -19.10
C VAL A 210 8.62 -9.36 -18.53
N ASP A 211 8.28 -8.36 -19.34
CA ASP A 211 8.22 -6.96 -18.93
C ASP A 211 7.24 -6.77 -17.77
N VAL A 212 6.02 -7.32 -17.89
CA VAL A 212 4.99 -7.28 -16.84
C VAL A 212 5.48 -7.90 -15.54
N LEU A 213 6.06 -9.10 -15.57
CA LEU A 213 6.52 -9.78 -14.35
C LEU A 213 7.70 -9.07 -13.69
N TYR A 214 8.56 -8.45 -14.49
CA TYR A 214 9.63 -7.60 -13.99
C TYR A 214 9.06 -6.35 -13.29
N ALA A 215 8.24 -5.58 -13.98
CA ALA A 215 7.67 -4.32 -13.49
C ALA A 215 6.81 -4.51 -12.23
N VAL A 216 5.83 -5.42 -12.24
CA VAL A 216 5.02 -5.71 -11.04
C VAL A 216 5.86 -6.28 -9.89
N GLY A 217 6.95 -6.97 -10.22
CA GLY A 217 7.93 -7.43 -9.25
C GLY A 217 8.60 -6.27 -8.52
N LYS A 218 9.05 -5.26 -9.27
CA LYS A 218 9.65 -4.03 -8.74
C LYS A 218 8.66 -3.22 -7.92
N GLU A 219 7.43 -3.08 -8.39
CA GLU A 219 6.38 -2.34 -7.67
C GLU A 219 6.04 -2.99 -6.33
N VAL A 220 5.79 -4.31 -6.30
CA VAL A 220 5.49 -5.02 -5.05
C VAL A 220 6.65 -4.91 -4.05
N ASP A 221 7.89 -4.94 -4.52
CA ASP A 221 9.06 -4.77 -3.68
C ASP A 221 9.17 -3.32 -3.15
N MET A 222 8.92 -2.32 -4.01
CA MET A 222 8.86 -0.90 -3.64
C MET A 222 7.79 -0.63 -2.59
N LEU A 223 6.56 -1.10 -2.82
CA LEU A 223 5.43 -0.99 -1.89
C LEU A 223 5.79 -1.58 -0.52
N SER A 224 6.47 -2.74 -0.49
CA SER A 224 6.90 -3.35 0.76
C SER A 224 8.05 -2.59 1.42
N ALA A 225 9.05 -2.17 0.66
CA ALA A 225 10.29 -1.59 1.18
C ALA A 225 10.11 -0.13 1.61
N TRP A 226 9.37 0.66 0.84
CA TRP A 226 9.20 2.09 1.05
C TRP A 226 7.94 2.41 1.85
N LEU A 227 6.85 1.66 1.64
CA LEU A 227 5.52 2.02 2.16
C LEU A 227 4.99 1.02 3.20
N GLY A 228 5.66 -0.12 3.40
CA GLY A 228 5.21 -1.18 4.30
C GLY A 228 3.93 -1.89 3.84
N ARG A 229 3.53 -1.71 2.59
CA ARG A 229 2.33 -2.33 2.00
C ARG A 229 2.64 -3.75 1.52
N ASN A 230 1.78 -4.71 1.87
CA ASN A 230 1.97 -6.12 1.52
C ASN A 230 1.15 -6.51 0.28
N GLY A 231 1.81 -6.54 -0.88
CA GLY A 231 1.17 -6.79 -2.19
C GLY A 231 0.28 -5.64 -2.65
N ILE A 232 -0.17 -5.67 -3.91
CA ILE A 232 -0.97 -4.57 -4.48
C ILE A 232 -2.29 -4.40 -3.73
N LYS A 233 -2.92 -5.50 -3.28
CA LYS A 233 -4.19 -5.48 -2.53
C LYS A 233 -4.04 -5.15 -1.04
N GLY A 234 -2.81 -5.03 -0.53
CA GLY A 234 -2.52 -4.77 0.88
C GLY A 234 -2.72 -5.96 1.84
N ASN A 235 -3.26 -7.09 1.35
CA ASN A 235 -3.51 -8.30 2.14
C ASN A 235 -2.50 -9.43 1.87
N GLY A 236 -1.38 -9.12 1.22
CA GLY A 236 -0.36 -10.08 0.80
C GLY A 236 -0.60 -10.72 -0.56
N THR A 237 -1.56 -10.22 -1.34
CA THR A 237 -1.81 -10.65 -2.71
C THR A 237 -1.79 -9.48 -3.70
N SER A 238 -1.52 -9.80 -4.96
CA SER A 238 -1.50 -8.91 -6.12
C SER A 238 -2.49 -9.41 -7.19
N TYR A 239 -2.51 -8.77 -8.36
CA TYR A 239 -3.40 -9.12 -9.45
C TYR A 239 -2.69 -9.93 -10.54
N PRO A 240 -3.40 -10.85 -11.21
CA PRO A 240 -2.92 -11.45 -12.44
C PRO A 240 -2.96 -10.43 -13.59
N ALA A 241 -2.06 -10.58 -14.55
CA ALA A 241 -1.99 -9.75 -15.74
C ALA A 241 -2.27 -10.56 -17.01
N ARG A 242 -2.77 -9.89 -18.04
CA ARG A 242 -3.02 -10.45 -19.38
C ARG A 242 -2.46 -9.54 -20.45
N VAL A 243 -1.75 -10.12 -21.41
CA VAL A 243 -1.21 -9.43 -22.59
C VAL A 243 -1.97 -9.85 -23.85
N GLY A 244 -1.74 -9.14 -24.96
CA GLY A 244 -2.37 -9.44 -26.25
C GLY A 244 -3.83 -9.00 -26.32
N LEU A 245 -4.22 -7.98 -25.54
CA LEU A 245 -5.47 -7.29 -25.78
C LEU A 245 -5.40 -6.60 -27.15
N ASN A 246 -6.43 -6.74 -27.97
CA ASN A 246 -6.47 -6.15 -29.31
C ASN A 246 -7.03 -4.71 -29.26
N ASP A 247 -6.44 -3.88 -28.42
CA ASP A 247 -6.77 -2.47 -28.26
C ASP A 247 -5.51 -1.65 -28.02
N VAL A 248 -5.54 -0.37 -28.42
CA VAL A 248 -4.52 0.61 -28.07
C VAL A 248 -4.79 1.13 -26.66
N ASN A 249 -4.65 0.24 -25.67
CA ASN A 249 -4.94 0.56 -24.28
C ASN A 249 -4.31 -0.42 -23.29
N ALA A 250 -4.15 0.03 -22.04
CA ALA A 250 -3.99 -0.82 -20.86
C ALA A 250 -5.08 -0.44 -19.85
N TYR A 251 -5.56 -1.40 -19.06
CA TYR A 251 -6.54 -1.09 -18.01
C TYR A 251 -6.58 -2.16 -16.91
N PHE A 252 -6.96 -1.70 -15.72
CA PHE A 252 -7.36 -2.53 -14.58
C PHE A 252 -8.90 -2.66 -14.48
N ASP A 253 -9.41 -3.90 -14.45
CA ASP A 253 -10.87 -4.16 -14.41
C ASP A 253 -11.45 -4.34 -12.99
N GLY A 254 -10.65 -4.12 -11.96
CA GLY A 254 -10.99 -4.41 -10.56
C GLY A 254 -10.44 -5.77 -10.05
N SER A 255 -10.04 -6.66 -10.96
CA SER A 255 -9.61 -8.03 -10.66
C SER A 255 -8.42 -8.54 -11.47
N ILE A 256 -8.20 -8.01 -12.66
CA ILE A 256 -7.17 -8.38 -13.63
C ILE A 256 -6.65 -7.09 -14.27
N ILE A 257 -5.36 -7.10 -14.63
CA ILE A 257 -4.73 -6.04 -15.43
C ILE A 257 -4.59 -6.53 -16.87
N ASN A 258 -5.02 -5.73 -17.83
CA ASN A 258 -4.98 -6.05 -19.25
C ASN A 258 -4.06 -5.08 -19.98
N PHE A 259 -3.21 -5.62 -20.85
CA PHE A 259 -2.27 -4.85 -21.66
C PHE A 259 -2.51 -5.15 -23.14
N GLY A 260 -2.71 -4.08 -23.89
CA GLY A 260 -2.82 -4.08 -25.35
C GLY A 260 -1.53 -3.67 -26.02
N HIS A 261 -1.66 -2.97 -27.14
CA HIS A 261 -0.53 -2.62 -28.01
C HIS A 261 -0.42 -1.12 -28.28
N SER A 262 0.73 -0.67 -28.72
CA SER A 262 0.92 0.69 -29.25
C SER A 262 0.10 0.89 -30.54
N GLN A 263 -0.19 2.15 -30.87
CA GLN A 263 -0.94 2.54 -32.06
C GLN A 263 -0.31 2.02 -33.37
N ASP A 264 1.01 1.93 -33.42
CA ASP A 264 1.78 1.39 -34.55
C ASP A 264 1.84 -0.15 -34.59
N ASN A 265 1.25 -0.84 -33.61
CA ASN A 265 1.30 -2.29 -33.40
C ASN A 265 2.71 -2.87 -33.23
N ALA A 266 3.72 -2.04 -32.93
CA ALA A 266 5.10 -2.50 -32.82
C ALA A 266 5.43 -3.17 -31.48
N ARG A 267 4.68 -2.84 -30.42
CA ARG A 267 4.97 -3.27 -29.04
C ARG A 267 3.71 -3.40 -28.18
N GLN A 268 3.81 -4.19 -27.12
CA GLN A 268 2.81 -4.21 -26.05
C GLN A 268 3.04 -3.04 -25.07
N LEU A 269 1.96 -2.60 -24.42
CA LEU A 269 1.99 -1.49 -23.46
C LEU A 269 2.40 -1.97 -22.06
N THR A 270 3.66 -2.41 -21.94
CA THR A 270 4.17 -3.10 -20.75
C THR A 270 5.43 -2.46 -20.16
N ALA A 271 5.65 -1.17 -20.40
CA ALA A 271 6.66 -0.36 -19.70
C ALA A 271 6.35 -0.30 -18.18
N ILE A 272 7.36 -0.01 -17.36
CA ILE A 272 7.29 -0.10 -15.88
C ILE A 272 6.21 0.83 -15.37
N ASP A 273 6.21 2.08 -15.82
CA ASP A 273 5.23 3.09 -15.45
C ASP A 273 3.80 2.69 -15.81
N ILE A 274 3.55 2.14 -17.01
CA ILE A 274 2.23 1.66 -17.44
C ILE A 274 1.80 0.48 -16.57
N VAL A 275 2.68 -0.51 -16.38
CA VAL A 275 2.35 -1.68 -15.54
C VAL A 275 2.06 -1.25 -14.11
N ALA A 276 2.86 -0.35 -13.55
CA ALA A 276 2.67 0.16 -12.19
C ALA A 276 1.48 1.13 -12.10
N HIS A 277 1.12 1.84 -13.18
CA HIS A 277 -0.07 2.66 -13.26
C HIS A 277 -1.33 1.81 -13.07
N GLU A 278 -1.43 0.72 -13.82
CA GLU A 278 -2.58 -0.19 -13.71
C GLU A 278 -2.69 -0.85 -12.34
N ASN A 279 -1.56 -1.22 -11.74
CA ASN A 279 -1.54 -1.71 -10.36
C ASN A 279 -1.86 -0.60 -9.34
N GLY A 280 -1.52 0.65 -9.64
CA GLY A 280 -1.86 1.85 -8.88
C GLY A 280 -3.36 2.04 -8.72
N HIS A 281 -4.17 1.76 -9.76
CA HIS A 281 -5.63 1.67 -9.62
C HIS A 281 -6.04 0.59 -8.61
N GLY A 282 -5.37 -0.56 -8.63
CA GLY A 282 -5.54 -1.62 -7.64
C GLY A 282 -5.25 -1.14 -6.21
N VAL A 283 -4.18 -0.35 -6.02
CA VAL A 283 -3.86 0.28 -4.72
C VAL A 283 -4.94 1.27 -4.31
N PHE A 284 -5.39 2.13 -5.22
CA PHE A 284 -6.45 3.11 -4.95
C PHE A 284 -7.77 2.44 -4.53
N GLN A 285 -8.16 1.38 -5.25
CA GLN A 285 -9.34 0.58 -4.94
C GLN A 285 -9.26 -0.11 -3.58
N THR A 286 -8.07 -0.58 -3.20
CA THR A 286 -7.84 -1.37 -1.96
C THR A 286 -7.28 -0.56 -0.81
N THR A 287 -7.37 0.76 -0.89
CA THR A 287 -7.30 1.69 0.25
C THR A 287 -8.71 2.15 0.63
N PRO A 288 -8.94 2.66 1.86
CA PRO A 288 -10.26 3.08 2.31
C PRO A 288 -11.00 4.01 1.33
N GLY A 289 -12.33 3.97 1.35
CA GLY A 289 -13.18 4.73 0.43
C GLY A 289 -13.40 4.13 -0.95
N GLY A 290 -12.58 3.17 -1.40
CA GLY A 290 -12.72 2.52 -2.72
C GLY A 290 -12.39 3.45 -3.90
N SER A 291 -12.80 3.06 -5.10
CA SER A 291 -12.54 3.79 -6.36
C SER A 291 -13.75 4.55 -6.90
N THR A 292 -14.93 4.42 -6.29
CA THR A 292 -16.16 5.06 -6.77
C THR A 292 -16.17 6.55 -6.45
N GLY A 293 -16.54 7.38 -7.44
CA GLY A 293 -16.72 8.82 -7.27
C GLY A 293 -17.01 9.51 -8.62
N GLY A 294 -17.09 10.84 -8.59
CA GLY A 294 -17.19 11.65 -9.81
C GLY A 294 -15.82 11.85 -10.48
N ASN A 295 -15.75 12.69 -11.52
CA ASN A 295 -14.53 12.87 -12.29
C ASN A 295 -13.34 13.36 -11.45
N GLU A 296 -13.56 14.16 -10.40
CA GLU A 296 -12.47 14.55 -9.50
C GLU A 296 -11.83 13.34 -8.80
N THR A 297 -12.65 12.41 -8.31
CA THR A 297 -12.16 11.16 -7.71
C THR A 297 -11.49 10.28 -8.76
N GLY A 298 -12.06 10.22 -9.97
CA GLY A 298 -11.48 9.53 -11.12
C GLY A 298 -10.09 10.07 -11.48
N GLY A 299 -9.94 11.39 -11.60
CA GLY A 299 -8.64 12.00 -11.90
C GLY A 299 -7.61 11.79 -10.79
N MET A 300 -8.03 11.74 -9.53
CA MET A 300 -7.11 11.33 -8.46
C MET A 300 -6.75 9.84 -8.52
N ASN A 301 -7.61 8.98 -9.05
CA ASN A 301 -7.30 7.57 -9.30
C ASN A 301 -6.29 7.43 -10.46
N GLU A 302 -6.48 8.17 -11.56
CA GLU A 302 -5.53 8.27 -12.68
C GLU A 302 -4.15 8.76 -12.20
N ALA A 303 -4.11 9.87 -11.47
CA ALA A 303 -2.88 10.39 -10.88
C ALA A 303 -2.25 9.42 -9.85
N THR A 304 -3.05 8.59 -9.18
CA THR A 304 -2.50 7.54 -8.31
C THR A 304 -1.73 6.51 -9.13
N GLY A 305 -2.24 6.13 -10.29
CA GLY A 305 -1.52 5.30 -11.25
C GLY A 305 -0.19 5.93 -11.65
N ASP A 306 -0.21 7.17 -12.14
CA ASP A 306 1.00 7.88 -12.57
C ASP A 306 2.03 8.03 -11.45
N ILE A 307 1.60 8.37 -10.23
CA ILE A 307 2.49 8.47 -9.06
C ILE A 307 3.15 7.13 -8.74
N PHE A 308 2.41 6.01 -8.80
CA PHE A 308 2.98 4.69 -8.59
C PHE A 308 3.87 4.22 -9.75
N GLY A 309 3.59 4.67 -10.98
CA GLY A 309 4.45 4.55 -12.14
C GLY A 309 5.84 5.13 -11.86
N ALA A 310 5.91 6.45 -11.67
CA ALA A 310 7.16 7.15 -11.38
C ALA A 310 7.89 6.56 -10.16
N LEU A 311 7.18 6.32 -9.04
CA LEU A 311 7.77 5.70 -7.85
C LEU A 311 8.43 4.35 -8.15
N THR A 312 7.85 3.56 -9.06
CA THR A 312 8.35 2.23 -9.40
C THR A 312 9.56 2.31 -10.32
N GLU A 313 9.60 3.21 -11.30
CA GLU A 313 10.77 3.40 -12.17
C GLU A 313 11.98 3.86 -11.35
N PHE A 314 11.82 4.88 -10.52
CA PHE A 314 12.87 5.34 -9.62
C PHE A 314 13.35 4.26 -8.64
N TYR A 315 12.45 3.37 -8.20
CA TYR A 315 12.83 2.22 -7.36
C TYR A 315 13.56 1.14 -8.16
N ALA A 316 13.09 0.86 -9.38
CA ALA A 316 13.69 -0.12 -10.28
C ALA A 316 15.11 0.31 -10.67
N ASN A 317 15.30 1.62 -10.88
CA ASN A 317 16.54 2.26 -11.28
C ASN A 317 17.18 1.49 -12.45
N ASN A 318 16.37 1.19 -13.45
CA ASN A 318 16.79 0.46 -14.63
C ASN A 318 17.48 1.43 -15.59
N PRO A 319 18.71 1.17 -16.07
CA PRO A 319 19.35 2.06 -17.04
C PRO A 319 18.61 2.16 -18.38
N ASP A 320 17.85 1.13 -18.77
CA ASP A 320 17.07 1.12 -20.01
C ASP A 320 15.75 1.90 -19.88
N ASP A 321 15.35 2.22 -18.64
CA ASP A 321 14.12 2.96 -18.30
C ASP A 321 14.38 3.75 -17.00
N PRO A 322 15.16 4.85 -17.10
CA PRO A 322 15.55 5.64 -15.95
C PRO A 322 14.35 6.40 -15.38
N GLY A 323 14.16 6.32 -14.06
CA GLY A 323 13.01 6.98 -13.44
C GLY A 323 12.91 8.47 -13.74
N ASP A 324 11.71 8.85 -14.18
CA ASP A 324 11.37 10.24 -14.47
C ASP A 324 9.91 10.56 -14.06
N TYR A 325 9.32 11.56 -14.69
CA TYR A 325 7.98 12.08 -14.38
C TYR A 325 7.12 12.22 -15.64
N LEU A 326 7.51 11.53 -16.70
CA LEU A 326 6.73 11.30 -17.88
C LEU A 326 5.93 10.02 -17.67
N VAL A 327 4.91 9.83 -18.51
CA VAL A 327 4.08 8.62 -18.48
C VAL A 327 3.91 8.16 -19.92
N GLY A 328 4.24 6.90 -20.19
CA GLY A 328 4.09 6.18 -21.44
C GLY A 328 5.09 6.58 -22.52
N GLU A 329 6.18 7.27 -22.17
CA GLU A 329 7.27 7.68 -23.07
C GLU A 329 7.95 6.49 -23.73
N GLU A 330 8.28 5.43 -22.98
CA GLU A 330 8.93 4.24 -23.53
C GLU A 330 8.02 3.48 -24.50
N ALA A 331 6.74 3.34 -24.14
CA ALA A 331 5.77 2.66 -24.99
C ALA A 331 5.34 3.48 -26.21
N ASN A 332 5.47 4.82 -26.14
CA ASN A 332 5.02 5.77 -27.15
C ASN A 332 3.63 5.41 -27.69
N LEU A 333 2.67 5.29 -26.76
CA LEU A 333 1.39 4.60 -26.93
C LEU A 333 0.63 5.05 -28.19
N VAL A 334 0.60 6.36 -28.44
CA VAL A 334 -0.08 6.99 -29.59
C VAL A 334 0.86 7.57 -30.66
N GLY A 335 2.17 7.33 -30.56
CA GLY A 335 3.16 7.86 -31.51
C GLY A 335 3.55 9.33 -31.28
N ALA A 336 3.18 9.93 -30.14
CA ALA A 336 3.45 11.34 -29.80
C ALA A 336 4.43 11.53 -28.61
N GLY A 337 5.11 10.47 -28.19
CA GLY A 337 5.94 10.42 -26.99
C GLY A 337 5.10 10.15 -25.73
N PRO A 338 5.44 10.74 -24.58
CA PRO A 338 4.67 10.56 -23.36
C PRO A 338 3.23 11.06 -23.51
N ILE A 339 2.30 10.36 -22.86
CA ILE A 339 0.88 10.74 -22.82
C ILE A 339 0.60 11.75 -21.70
N ARG A 340 1.42 11.80 -20.65
CA ARG A 340 1.31 12.77 -19.55
C ARG A 340 2.69 13.19 -19.05
N ASN A 341 2.73 14.37 -18.43
CA ASN A 341 3.94 14.95 -17.84
C ASN A 341 3.59 15.44 -16.44
N MET A 342 4.03 14.74 -15.41
CA MET A 342 3.70 15.09 -14.03
C MET A 342 4.40 16.36 -13.58
N ALA A 343 5.58 16.69 -14.12
CA ALA A 343 6.29 17.92 -13.79
C ALA A 343 5.61 19.15 -14.38
N ASN A 344 5.14 19.07 -15.63
CA ASN A 344 4.46 20.13 -16.35
C ASN A 344 3.27 19.58 -17.17
N PRO A 345 2.11 19.30 -16.54
CA PRO A 345 0.96 18.72 -17.23
C PRO A 345 0.52 19.53 -18.45
N SER A 346 0.57 20.86 -18.35
CA SER A 346 0.18 21.76 -19.44
C SER A 346 1.04 21.64 -20.71
N ALA A 347 2.25 21.07 -20.63
CA ALA A 347 3.06 20.80 -21.81
C ALA A 347 2.40 19.79 -22.77
N LEU A 348 1.51 18.93 -22.25
CA LEU A 348 0.79 17.91 -23.00
C LEU A 348 -0.73 18.13 -23.00
N GLY A 349 -1.19 19.31 -22.58
CA GLY A 349 -2.60 19.71 -22.66
C GLY A 349 -3.42 19.50 -21.37
N ASP A 350 -2.83 18.93 -20.33
CA ASP A 350 -3.51 18.71 -19.05
C ASP A 350 -3.40 19.93 -18.11
N PRO A 351 -4.42 20.21 -17.27
CA PRO A 351 -4.34 21.29 -16.30
C PRO A 351 -3.28 21.04 -15.22
N SER A 352 -2.26 21.91 -15.14
CA SER A 352 -1.26 21.87 -14.06
C SER A 352 -1.80 22.34 -12.70
N CYS A 353 -2.92 23.08 -12.68
CA CYS A 353 -3.42 23.79 -11.50
C CYS A 353 -4.86 23.37 -11.18
N TYR A 354 -5.18 23.26 -9.89
CA TYR A 354 -6.55 23.04 -9.46
C TYR A 354 -7.42 24.27 -9.76
N SER A 355 -8.64 24.03 -10.22
CA SER A 355 -9.66 25.04 -10.51
C SER A 355 -11.07 24.46 -10.33
N SER A 356 -12.10 25.31 -10.38
CA SER A 356 -13.50 24.89 -10.32
C SER A 356 -13.94 24.00 -11.49
N SER A 357 -13.14 23.90 -12.56
CA SER A 357 -13.44 23.04 -13.71
C SER A 357 -13.06 21.58 -13.47
N ILE A 358 -12.07 21.32 -12.61
CA ILE A 358 -11.52 19.97 -12.37
C ILE A 358 -12.59 18.93 -12.01
N PRO A 359 -13.60 19.23 -11.16
CA PRO A 359 -14.64 18.25 -10.87
C PRO A 359 -15.50 17.79 -12.06
N SER A 360 -15.45 18.51 -13.18
CA SER A 360 -16.15 18.18 -14.43
C SER A 360 -15.22 17.81 -15.59
N THR A 361 -13.90 17.98 -15.42
CA THR A 361 -12.88 17.61 -16.42
C THR A 361 -12.86 16.09 -16.62
N GLU A 362 -12.53 15.63 -17.82
CA GLU A 362 -12.31 14.20 -18.10
C GLU A 362 -11.21 13.64 -17.17
N VAL A 363 -11.30 12.38 -16.74
CA VAL A 363 -10.49 11.88 -15.61
C VAL A 363 -8.99 11.91 -15.87
N HIS A 364 -8.52 11.60 -17.09
CA HIS A 364 -7.09 11.62 -17.42
C HIS A 364 -6.55 13.04 -17.35
N ALA A 365 -7.28 14.01 -17.90
CA ALA A 365 -6.91 15.42 -17.76
C ALA A 365 -7.05 15.92 -16.31
N ALA A 366 -8.04 15.44 -15.56
CA ALA A 366 -8.23 15.78 -14.15
C ALA A 366 -7.12 15.22 -13.24
N ALA A 367 -6.25 14.32 -13.73
CA ALA A 367 -5.06 13.83 -13.03
C ALA A 367 -3.97 14.90 -12.89
N GLY A 368 -3.90 15.83 -13.85
CA GLY A 368 -2.84 16.84 -13.99
C GLY A 368 -2.49 17.56 -12.68
N PRO A 369 -3.44 18.14 -11.92
CA PRO A 369 -3.12 18.87 -10.70
C PRO A 369 -2.48 17.97 -9.63
N LEU A 370 -2.96 16.74 -9.42
CA LEU A 370 -2.39 15.84 -8.41
C LEU A 370 -1.02 15.31 -8.84
N ASN A 371 -0.80 15.07 -10.13
CA ASN A 371 0.51 14.75 -10.69
C ASN A 371 1.51 15.87 -10.42
N HIS A 372 1.12 17.11 -10.71
CA HIS A 372 1.95 18.29 -10.47
C HIS A 372 2.22 18.51 -8.98
N TRP A 373 1.22 18.30 -8.12
CA TRP A 373 1.41 18.35 -6.68
C TRP A 373 2.48 17.35 -6.21
N PHE A 374 2.43 16.11 -6.72
CA PHE A 374 3.40 15.08 -6.33
C PHE A 374 4.81 15.45 -6.77
N TYR A 375 4.97 15.98 -7.98
CA TYR A 375 6.25 16.50 -8.45
C TYR A 375 6.78 17.63 -7.56
N LEU A 376 5.95 18.64 -7.29
CA LEU A 376 6.33 19.79 -6.45
C LEU A 376 6.68 19.34 -5.03
N LEU A 377 5.97 18.34 -4.48
CA LEU A 377 6.30 17.79 -3.18
C LEU A 377 7.65 17.05 -3.20
N ALA A 378 7.91 16.25 -4.23
CA ALA A 378 9.15 15.49 -4.34
C ALA A 378 10.37 16.38 -4.61
N ASN A 379 10.28 17.29 -5.58
CA ASN A 379 11.41 18.03 -6.15
C ASN A 379 11.40 19.54 -5.85
N GLY A 380 10.28 20.08 -5.37
CA GLY A 380 10.09 21.53 -5.32
C GLY A 380 9.88 22.10 -6.72
N THR A 381 10.31 23.35 -6.93
CA THR A 381 10.25 24.02 -8.24
C THR A 381 11.54 23.86 -9.05
N SER A 382 12.34 22.83 -8.78
CA SER A 382 13.42 22.44 -9.69
C SER A 382 12.79 21.70 -10.86
N GLY A 383 12.91 22.21 -12.09
CA GLY A 383 12.34 21.58 -13.29
C GLY A 383 10.83 21.82 -13.51
N SER A 384 10.17 22.61 -12.66
CA SER A 384 8.77 23.04 -12.84
C SER A 384 8.48 24.36 -12.13
N THR A 385 7.29 24.94 -12.35
CA THR A 385 6.80 26.17 -11.71
C THR A 385 5.48 25.91 -10.97
N SER A 386 5.34 26.50 -9.78
CA SER A 386 4.07 26.48 -9.07
C SER A 386 3.05 27.43 -9.71
N CYS A 387 1.76 27.09 -9.58
CA CYS A 387 0.63 27.88 -10.09
C CYS A 387 0.48 29.25 -9.43
N ASN A 388 1.00 29.41 -8.21
CA ASN A 388 0.97 30.65 -7.45
C ASN A 388 2.29 31.44 -7.52
N GLY A 389 3.26 30.98 -8.32
CA GLY A 389 4.57 31.63 -8.48
C GLY A 389 5.55 31.45 -7.31
N ALA A 390 5.19 30.70 -6.27
CA ALA A 390 6.08 30.42 -5.14
C ALA A 390 7.22 29.49 -5.55
N THR A 391 8.43 29.75 -5.04
CA THR A 391 9.56 28.80 -5.12
C THR A 391 9.42 27.77 -3.99
N LEU A 392 9.42 26.48 -4.34
CA LEU A 392 9.21 25.39 -3.39
C LEU A 392 10.46 24.53 -3.24
N THR A 393 10.65 23.96 -2.06
CA THR A 393 11.70 22.96 -1.78
C THR A 393 11.04 21.61 -1.53
N GLY A 394 11.45 20.59 -2.28
CA GLY A 394 10.91 19.24 -2.15
C GLY A 394 11.34 18.52 -0.86
N ILE A 395 10.66 17.41 -0.56
CA ILE A 395 11.02 16.48 0.53
C ILE A 395 11.74 15.22 0.02
N GLY A 396 11.94 15.11 -1.29
CA GLY A 396 12.49 13.93 -1.96
C GLY A 396 11.40 12.90 -2.29
N LEU A 397 11.61 12.17 -3.38
CA LEU A 397 10.67 11.22 -3.96
C LEU A 397 10.13 10.19 -2.94
N GLN A 398 11.01 9.48 -2.24
CA GLN A 398 10.60 8.44 -1.31
C GLN A 398 9.74 8.98 -0.15
N ALA A 399 10.06 10.18 0.35
CA ALA A 399 9.30 10.83 1.41
C ALA A 399 7.93 11.31 0.90
N ALA A 400 7.87 11.84 -0.33
CA ALA A 400 6.63 12.20 -1.01
C ALA A 400 5.72 10.98 -1.21
N GLY A 401 6.27 9.85 -1.69
CA GLY A 401 5.54 8.59 -1.82
C GLY A 401 4.95 8.10 -0.49
N LYS A 402 5.70 8.20 0.61
CA LYS A 402 5.20 7.88 1.95
C LYS A 402 4.04 8.76 2.38
N VAL A 403 4.14 10.08 2.19
CA VAL A 403 3.07 11.04 2.52
C VAL A 403 1.82 10.75 1.69
N PHE A 404 1.98 10.58 0.38
CA PHE A 404 0.88 10.28 -0.54
C PHE A 404 0.16 8.99 -0.14
N TYR A 405 0.89 7.89 0.04
CA TYR A 405 0.30 6.61 0.42
C TYR A 405 -0.41 6.64 1.77
N ASN A 406 0.18 7.28 2.78
CA ASN A 406 -0.48 7.43 4.09
C ASN A 406 -1.70 8.37 4.01
N GLY A 407 -1.70 9.34 3.08
CA GLY A 407 -2.89 10.11 2.75
C GLY A 407 -4.00 9.25 2.15
N LEU A 408 -3.67 8.33 1.23
CA LEU A 408 -4.63 7.36 0.69
C LEU A 408 -5.21 6.43 1.79
N LEU A 409 -4.45 6.12 2.84
CA LEU A 409 -4.96 5.35 3.99
C LEU A 409 -6.02 6.10 4.81
N LEU A 410 -6.16 7.42 4.61
CA LEU A 410 -7.20 8.26 5.21
C LEU A 410 -8.32 8.60 4.21
N LYS A 411 -8.31 7.99 3.01
CA LYS A 411 -9.30 8.22 1.95
C LYS A 411 -10.71 7.80 2.37
N THR A 412 -11.71 8.55 1.89
CA THR A 412 -13.14 8.23 2.04
C THR A 412 -13.81 8.19 0.67
N SER A 413 -15.05 7.71 0.60
CA SER A 413 -15.79 7.52 -0.67
C SER A 413 -16.18 8.81 -1.39
N SER A 414 -15.95 9.98 -0.79
CA SER A 414 -16.19 11.29 -1.42
C SER A 414 -14.87 12.04 -1.54
N TRP A 415 -13.87 11.39 -2.13
CA TRP A 415 -12.51 11.91 -2.21
C TRP A 415 -12.43 13.12 -3.16
N THR A 416 -11.81 14.20 -2.71
CA THR A 416 -11.53 15.44 -3.48
C THR A 416 -10.10 15.94 -3.19
N HIS A 417 -9.57 16.87 -3.99
CA HIS A 417 -8.26 17.49 -3.77
C HIS A 417 -8.16 18.15 -2.39
N GLY A 418 -9.22 18.84 -1.95
CA GLY A 418 -9.27 19.43 -0.62
C GLY A 418 -9.16 18.38 0.49
N ARG A 419 -9.81 17.22 0.35
CA ARG A 419 -9.72 16.12 1.33
C ARG A 419 -8.37 15.42 1.28
N ALA A 420 -7.81 15.24 0.09
CA ALA A 420 -6.45 14.74 -0.09
C ALA A 420 -5.42 15.68 0.58
N ARG A 421 -5.62 16.99 0.54
CA ARG A 421 -4.81 17.97 1.28
C ARG A 421 -4.86 17.76 2.79
N VAL A 422 -6.05 17.70 3.39
CA VAL A 422 -6.21 17.43 4.83
C VAL A 422 -5.56 16.11 5.23
N ALA A 423 -5.78 15.06 4.43
CA ALA A 423 -5.26 13.72 4.69
C ALA A 423 -3.73 13.64 4.59
N THR A 424 -3.12 14.25 3.57
CA THR A 424 -1.66 14.22 3.39
C THR A 424 -0.94 15.08 4.44
N LEU A 425 -1.53 16.18 4.90
CA LEU A 425 -1.01 16.93 6.07
C LEU A 425 -1.10 16.11 7.36
N THR A 426 -2.19 15.37 7.54
CA THR A 426 -2.34 14.43 8.66
C THR A 426 -1.32 13.30 8.57
N ALA A 427 -1.09 12.76 7.37
CA ALA A 427 -0.08 11.74 7.11
C ALA A 427 1.33 12.25 7.42
N ALA A 428 1.68 13.46 7.00
CA ALA A 428 2.99 14.06 7.30
C ALA A 428 3.21 14.16 8.83
N LYS A 429 2.20 14.65 9.56
CA LYS A 429 2.25 14.73 11.03
C LYS A 429 2.41 13.36 11.70
N ASN A 430 1.70 12.34 11.20
CA ASN A 430 1.79 10.98 11.74
C ASN A 430 3.14 10.30 11.43
N LEU A 431 3.72 10.57 10.27
CA LEU A 431 4.97 9.96 9.82
C LEU A 431 6.21 10.59 10.47
N TYR A 432 6.24 11.91 10.58
CA TYR A 432 7.44 12.67 10.97
C TYR A 432 7.33 13.32 12.35
N GLY A 433 6.17 13.21 13.00
CA GLY A 433 5.91 13.73 14.33
C GLY A 433 5.34 15.15 14.32
N THR A 434 4.82 15.57 15.48
CA THR A 434 4.12 16.85 15.63
C THR A 434 5.04 18.06 15.64
N THR A 435 6.36 17.88 15.70
CA THR A 435 7.35 18.96 15.76
C THR A 435 8.13 19.14 14.45
N ASP A 436 8.02 18.22 13.48
CA ASP A 436 8.64 18.39 12.16
C ASP A 436 7.78 19.31 11.27
N CYS A 437 7.90 20.61 11.54
CA CYS A 437 7.17 21.62 10.79
C CYS A 437 7.79 21.89 9.43
N THR A 438 9.03 21.48 9.18
CA THR A 438 9.66 21.62 7.87
C THR A 438 8.98 20.70 6.86
N THR A 439 8.87 19.40 7.16
CA THR A 439 8.21 18.45 6.27
C THR A 439 6.72 18.76 6.13
N PHE A 440 6.06 19.08 7.25
CA PHE A 440 4.65 19.47 7.26
C PHE A 440 4.37 20.68 6.35
N ASN A 441 5.17 21.76 6.49
CA ASN A 441 4.99 22.97 5.69
C ASN A 441 5.27 22.71 4.21
N ARG A 442 6.25 21.85 3.85
CA ARG A 442 6.49 21.51 2.44
C ARG A 442 5.30 20.79 1.80
N VAL A 443 4.60 19.91 2.53
CA VAL A 443 3.34 19.29 2.05
C VAL A 443 2.25 20.35 1.86
N ARG A 444 2.09 21.27 2.83
CA ARG A 444 1.15 22.38 2.77
C ARG A 444 1.41 23.30 1.58
N ASP A 445 2.67 23.62 1.35
CA ASP A 445 3.12 24.57 0.33
C ASP A 445 3.04 23.95 -1.08
N ALA A 446 3.29 22.64 -1.23
CA ALA A 446 3.05 21.93 -2.49
C ALA A 446 1.57 21.97 -2.90
N TRP A 447 0.63 21.77 -1.95
CA TRP A 447 -0.81 21.90 -2.24
C TRP A 447 -1.20 23.34 -2.61
N ALA A 448 -0.66 24.32 -1.89
CA ALA A 448 -0.87 25.73 -2.24
C ALA A 448 -0.28 26.05 -3.63
N GLY A 449 0.84 25.42 -3.98
CA GLY A 449 1.52 25.51 -5.26
C GLY A 449 0.71 25.01 -6.45
N ILE A 450 -0.33 24.21 -6.23
CA ILE A 450 -1.31 23.83 -7.27
C ILE A 450 -2.68 24.50 -7.08
N ASN A 451 -2.76 25.60 -6.33
CA ASN A 451 -3.99 26.34 -6.03
C ASN A 451 -5.05 25.59 -5.18
N VAL A 452 -4.65 24.58 -4.42
CA VAL A 452 -5.51 23.98 -3.38
C VAL A 452 -5.20 24.66 -2.05
N GLY A 453 -6.00 25.67 -1.72
CA GLY A 453 -5.87 26.46 -0.50
C GLY A 453 -6.22 25.68 0.77
N ALA A 454 -6.10 26.35 1.93
CA ALA A 454 -6.42 25.78 3.23
C ALA A 454 -7.86 25.27 3.30
N GLN A 455 -8.05 24.13 3.96
CA GLN A 455 -9.31 23.43 4.12
C GLN A 455 -9.71 23.37 5.60
N SER A 456 -11.01 23.23 5.85
CA SER A 456 -11.51 22.95 7.20
C SER A 456 -11.01 21.59 7.70
N GLY A 457 -10.57 21.53 8.95
CA GLY A 457 -10.06 20.31 9.58
C GLY A 457 -8.59 19.98 9.27
N GLU A 458 -7.83 20.88 8.64
CA GLU A 458 -6.37 20.70 8.51
C GLU A 458 -5.70 20.59 9.89
N PRO A 459 -4.85 19.57 10.11
CA PRO A 459 -4.04 19.54 11.32
C PRO A 459 -3.03 20.69 11.30
N THR A 460 -2.53 21.08 12.48
CA THR A 460 -1.40 21.99 12.60
C THR A 460 -0.13 21.26 13.01
N CYS A 461 1.02 21.83 12.63
CA CYS A 461 2.30 21.45 13.20
C CYS A 461 2.58 22.22 14.50
N GLY A 462 3.27 21.59 15.45
CA GLY A 462 3.54 22.05 16.81
C GLY A 462 2.64 21.36 17.82
N GLY A 463 3.22 20.61 18.77
CA GLY A 463 2.52 20.15 19.97
C GLY A 463 2.30 21.32 20.94
N THR A 464 1.05 21.51 21.35
CA THR A 464 0.51 22.62 22.18
C THR A 464 0.69 24.03 21.62
N THR A 465 0.03 24.31 20.49
CA THR A 465 -0.79 25.54 20.35
C THR A 465 -1.86 25.30 19.28
N PRO A 466 -3.14 25.65 19.54
CA PRO A 466 -4.17 25.69 18.49
C PRO A 466 -3.80 26.65 17.35
N PRO A 467 -4.41 26.51 16.15
CA PRO A 467 -3.94 27.08 14.88
C PRO A 467 -3.93 28.62 14.85
N PRO A 468 -3.02 29.27 14.10
CA PRO A 468 -3.30 30.59 13.56
C PRO A 468 -4.16 30.44 12.30
N GLY A 469 -5.48 30.32 12.50
CA GLY A 469 -6.48 30.58 11.46
C GLY A 469 -6.89 32.04 11.53
N GLY A 470 -6.48 32.84 10.55
CA GLY A 470 -7.05 34.13 10.14
C GLY A 470 -7.54 35.07 11.24
N GLY A 471 -6.70 36.06 11.59
CA GLY A 471 -6.98 37.10 12.57
C GLY A 471 -6.01 36.95 13.74
N ALA A 472 -4.98 37.78 13.81
CA ALA A 472 -3.93 37.63 14.79
C ALA A 472 -4.45 37.96 16.21
N CYS A 473 -5.11 37.03 16.90
CA CYS A 473 -5.41 37.12 18.33
C CYS A 473 -4.09 37.27 19.12
N SER A 474 -3.58 38.49 19.24
CA SER A 474 -2.16 38.66 19.58
C SER A 474 -1.82 39.97 20.26
N GLU A 475 -2.74 40.93 20.33
CA GLU A 475 -2.46 42.18 21.03
C GLU A 475 -2.43 41.98 22.55
N VAL A 476 -3.48 41.36 23.11
CA VAL A 476 -3.61 41.13 24.55
C VAL A 476 -3.69 39.65 24.84
N THR A 477 -2.81 39.16 25.73
CA THR A 477 -2.89 37.81 26.30
C THR A 477 -3.31 37.90 27.75
N ALA A 478 -4.43 37.26 28.10
CA ALA A 478 -4.94 37.19 29.46
C ALA A 478 -5.11 35.73 29.89
N THR A 479 -4.82 35.44 31.16
CA THR A 479 -5.02 34.13 31.77
C THR A 479 -6.05 34.23 32.89
N GLY A 480 -6.85 33.19 33.09
CA GLY A 480 -7.81 33.13 34.19
C GLY A 480 -8.09 31.70 34.62
N THR A 481 -8.94 31.54 35.62
CA THR A 481 -9.48 30.26 36.06
C THR A 481 -10.99 30.32 36.06
N VAL A 482 -11.65 29.28 35.59
CA VAL A 482 -13.11 29.19 35.58
C VAL A 482 -13.56 27.86 36.19
N SER A 483 -14.58 27.93 37.04
CA SER A 483 -15.22 26.76 37.66
C SER A 483 -16.39 26.28 36.81
N SER A 484 -16.73 25.00 36.89
CA SER A 484 -17.79 24.41 36.09
C SER A 484 -19.11 25.15 36.30
N ARG A 485 -19.82 25.43 35.20
CA ARG A 485 -21.08 26.19 35.14
C ARG A 485 -20.96 27.65 35.58
N THR A 486 -19.76 28.23 35.57
CA THR A 486 -19.53 29.65 35.89
C THR A 486 -18.82 30.39 34.76
N SER A 487 -18.79 31.71 34.85
CA SER A 487 -18.14 32.61 33.89
C SER A 487 -16.94 33.33 34.49
N SER A 488 -15.96 33.61 33.64
CA SER A 488 -14.83 34.50 33.93
C SER A 488 -14.69 35.53 32.82
N TYR A 489 -14.40 36.79 33.18
CA TYR A 489 -14.45 37.94 32.27
C TYR A 489 -13.06 38.53 32.01
N GLN A 490 -12.77 38.87 30.76
CA GLN A 490 -11.51 39.51 30.35
C GLN A 490 -11.74 40.85 29.64
N PRO A 491 -10.92 41.89 29.91
CA PRO A 491 -9.86 41.93 30.96
C PRO A 491 -10.43 41.95 32.39
N SER A 492 -11.71 42.30 32.54
CA SER A 492 -12.44 42.31 33.79
C SER A 492 -13.96 42.37 33.51
N SER A 493 -14.78 42.42 34.57
CA SER A 493 -16.23 42.62 34.43
C SER A 493 -16.62 43.98 33.81
N THR A 494 -15.71 44.96 33.79
CA THR A 494 -15.93 46.30 33.21
C THR A 494 -15.58 46.40 31.72
N GLY A 495 -14.82 45.44 31.18
CA GLY A 495 -14.42 45.40 29.77
C GLY A 495 -13.33 46.39 29.37
N PHE A 496 -13.16 46.57 28.06
CA PHE A 496 -12.24 47.50 27.38
C PHE A 496 -13.02 48.34 26.35
N THR A 497 -12.47 49.50 25.95
CA THR A 497 -13.09 50.40 24.96
C THR A 497 -12.31 50.42 23.64
N THR A 498 -13.02 50.46 22.51
CA THR A 498 -12.45 50.56 21.15
C THR A 498 -13.14 51.69 20.37
N ALA A 499 -12.43 52.30 19.41
CA ALA A 499 -13.01 53.25 18.45
C ALA A 499 -13.78 52.54 17.31
N GLY A 500 -13.72 51.21 17.24
CA GLY A 500 -14.25 50.38 16.17
C GLY A 500 -13.12 49.77 15.34
N GLY A 501 -13.37 48.59 14.77
CA GLY A 501 -12.36 47.76 14.12
C GLY A 501 -12.70 46.28 14.26
N THR A 502 -11.79 45.38 13.89
CA THR A 502 -12.01 43.94 14.02
C THR A 502 -11.50 43.45 15.37
N ILE A 503 -12.40 42.92 16.21
CA ILE A 503 -12.02 42.20 17.43
C ILE A 503 -11.91 40.72 17.09
N ASN A 504 -10.71 40.16 17.26
CA ASN A 504 -10.51 38.71 17.32
C ASN A 504 -10.36 38.29 18.77
N ALA A 505 -10.92 37.16 19.16
CA ALA A 505 -10.66 36.54 20.45
C ALA A 505 -10.52 35.02 20.31
N CYS A 506 -9.51 34.46 20.96
CA CYS A 506 -9.13 33.07 20.88
C CYS A 506 -8.95 32.51 22.30
N LEU A 507 -9.68 31.46 22.64
CA LEU A 507 -9.66 30.77 23.93
C LEU A 507 -8.90 29.45 23.83
N THR A 508 -8.13 29.12 24.87
CA THR A 508 -7.55 27.79 25.07
C THR A 508 -7.64 27.42 26.54
N GLY A 509 -8.25 26.27 26.84
CA GLY A 509 -8.42 25.72 28.17
C GLY A 509 -7.85 24.30 28.31
N PRO A 510 -8.05 23.66 29.47
CA PRO A 510 -7.55 22.32 29.75
C PRO A 510 -8.16 21.27 28.82
N SER A 511 -7.46 20.16 28.56
CA SER A 511 -8.04 19.07 27.76
C SER A 511 -9.17 18.37 28.52
N GLY A 512 -10.23 17.98 27.80
CA GLY A 512 -11.38 17.28 28.38
C GLY A 512 -12.39 18.19 29.10
N THR A 513 -12.24 19.52 28.98
CA THR A 513 -13.27 20.50 29.37
C THR A 513 -14.01 21.04 28.15
N ASP A 514 -15.19 21.59 28.39
CA ASP A 514 -16.05 22.26 27.43
C ASP A 514 -16.18 23.72 27.88
N LEU A 515 -15.45 24.63 27.22
CA LEU A 515 -15.40 26.04 27.54
C LEU A 515 -15.88 26.86 26.35
N ASP A 516 -16.91 27.67 26.55
CA ASP A 516 -17.50 28.54 25.54
C ASP A 516 -16.89 29.94 25.60
N LEU A 517 -16.83 30.61 24.45
CA LEU A 517 -16.31 31.96 24.30
C LEU A 517 -17.38 32.91 23.77
N TYR A 518 -17.65 33.98 24.51
CA TYR A 518 -18.56 35.05 24.11
C TYR A 518 -17.84 36.39 24.06
N LEU A 519 -18.10 37.16 23.00
CA LEU A 519 -17.78 38.58 22.96
C LEU A 519 -19.05 39.38 23.28
N GLN A 520 -18.97 40.24 24.29
CA GLN A 520 -20.09 41.04 24.75
C GLN A 520 -19.84 42.52 24.51
N ARG A 521 -20.89 43.25 24.10
CA ARG A 521 -20.90 44.71 24.00
C ARG A 521 -21.77 45.31 25.08
N ARG A 522 -21.32 46.43 25.67
CA ARG A 522 -22.10 47.18 26.64
C ARG A 522 -23.22 47.95 25.95
N SER A 523 -24.45 47.74 26.41
CA SER A 523 -25.66 48.44 25.96
C SER A 523 -26.39 49.00 27.17
N GLY A 524 -26.28 50.31 27.40
CA GLY A 524 -26.74 50.94 28.64
C GLY A 524 -26.01 50.39 29.89
N THR A 525 -26.77 49.83 30.83
CA THR A 525 -26.24 49.17 32.04
C THR A 525 -26.00 47.67 31.87
N SER A 526 -26.37 47.08 30.73
CA SER A 526 -26.31 45.63 30.49
C SER A 526 -25.25 45.23 29.47
N TRP A 527 -24.85 43.96 29.49
CA TRP A 527 -23.97 43.34 28.49
C TRP A 527 -24.80 42.46 27.56
N VAL A 528 -24.49 42.49 26.27
CA VAL A 528 -25.18 41.71 25.23
C VAL A 528 -24.15 40.96 24.40
N ASP A 529 -24.36 39.67 24.18
CA ASP A 529 -23.51 38.85 23.30
C ASP A 529 -23.63 39.34 21.85
N VAL A 530 -22.50 39.65 21.24
CA VAL A 530 -22.40 40.11 19.84
C VAL A 530 -21.68 39.13 18.95
N ALA A 531 -20.89 38.21 19.53
CA ALA A 531 -20.33 37.04 18.86
C ALA A 531 -20.12 35.93 19.89
N LYS A 532 -20.15 34.67 19.43
CA LYS A 532 -19.92 33.50 20.29
C LYS A 532 -19.37 32.31 19.54
N SER A 533 -18.71 31.41 20.26
CA SER A 533 -18.26 30.10 19.80
C SER A 533 -18.44 29.12 20.97
N GLU A 534 -19.22 28.06 20.73
CA GLU A 534 -19.77 27.16 21.75
C GLU A 534 -19.57 25.68 21.34
N SER A 535 -18.37 25.33 20.86
CA SER A 535 -18.08 23.93 20.51
C SER A 535 -17.88 23.11 21.78
N ALA A 536 -18.08 21.79 21.72
CA ALA A 536 -17.89 20.89 22.86
C ALA A 536 -16.40 20.68 23.23
N SER A 537 -15.58 21.72 23.15
CA SER A 537 -14.12 21.69 23.30
C SER A 537 -13.65 22.78 24.25
N SER A 538 -12.35 22.77 24.60
CA SER A 538 -11.75 23.83 25.42
C SER A 538 -11.10 24.92 24.60
N THR A 539 -11.32 24.94 23.28
CA THR A 539 -10.67 25.86 22.34
C THR A 539 -11.72 26.51 21.46
N GLU A 540 -11.82 27.83 21.52
CA GLU A 540 -12.87 28.59 20.83
C GLU A 540 -12.29 29.83 20.16
N GLN A 541 -12.92 30.30 19.08
CA GLN A 541 -12.48 31.52 18.39
C GLN A 541 -13.68 32.32 17.89
N VAL A 542 -13.60 33.64 18.03
CA VAL A 542 -14.56 34.58 17.45
C VAL A 542 -13.84 35.71 16.72
N THR A 543 -14.43 36.15 15.60
CA THR A 543 -14.02 37.35 14.85
C THR A 543 -15.25 38.23 14.66
N TYR A 544 -15.16 39.51 15.02
CA TYR A 544 -16.29 40.43 15.00
C TYR A 544 -15.89 41.83 14.53
N GLY A 545 -16.64 42.39 13.58
CA GLY A 545 -16.53 43.80 13.18
C GLY A 545 -17.21 44.70 14.22
N ALA A 546 -16.41 45.29 15.11
CA ALA A 546 -16.86 46.15 16.18
C ALA A 546 -17.05 47.61 15.71
N ALA A 547 -18.13 48.24 16.19
CA ALA A 547 -18.27 49.69 16.17
C ALA A 547 -17.63 50.29 17.44
N SER A 548 -17.49 51.62 17.52
CA SER A 548 -17.04 52.25 18.76
C SER A 548 -17.94 51.85 19.95
N GLY A 549 -17.31 51.54 21.08
CA GLY A 549 -18.02 51.15 22.30
C GLY A 549 -17.15 50.37 23.30
N THR A 550 -17.79 49.88 24.36
CA THR A 550 -17.15 49.04 25.37
C THR A 550 -17.49 47.57 25.15
N TYR A 551 -16.49 46.72 25.17
CA TYR A 551 -16.58 45.28 24.95
C TYR A 551 -15.95 44.50 26.10
N ARG A 552 -16.37 43.26 26.32
CA ARG A 552 -15.67 42.32 27.21
C ARG A 552 -15.77 40.90 26.65
N ILE A 553 -14.84 40.05 27.07
CA ILE A 553 -14.85 38.64 26.73
C ILE A 553 -15.37 37.86 27.93
N GLU A 554 -16.31 36.95 27.70
CA GLU A 554 -16.79 35.99 28.68
C GLU A 554 -16.32 34.59 28.28
N VAL A 555 -15.67 33.93 29.23
CA VAL A 555 -15.31 32.50 29.15
C VAL A 555 -16.23 31.75 30.09
N TYR A 556 -17.10 30.92 29.54
CA TYR A 556 -18.05 30.12 30.31
C TYR A 556 -17.64 28.66 30.31
N ALA A 557 -17.62 28.01 31.47
CA ALA A 557 -17.30 26.59 31.55
C ALA A 557 -18.57 25.72 31.49
N TYR A 558 -18.99 25.31 30.29
CA TYR A 558 -20.14 24.43 30.13
C TYR A 558 -19.94 23.08 30.84
N ALA A 559 -18.76 22.48 30.72
CA ALA A 559 -18.36 21.27 31.46
C ALA A 559 -16.87 21.28 31.84
N GLY A 560 -16.55 20.82 33.06
CA GLY A 560 -15.18 20.83 33.57
C GLY A 560 -14.76 22.17 34.20
N SER A 561 -13.51 22.29 34.62
CA SER A 561 -12.96 23.49 35.29
C SER A 561 -11.46 23.59 35.04
N GLY A 562 -10.90 24.79 35.15
CA GLY A 562 -9.45 24.96 35.20
C GLY A 562 -8.96 26.28 34.66
N SER A 563 -7.64 26.36 34.49
CA SER A 563 -6.95 27.53 33.96
C SER A 563 -7.12 27.63 32.45
N TYR A 564 -7.37 28.83 31.96
CA TYR A 564 -7.49 29.12 30.53
C TYR A 564 -6.60 30.29 30.13
N THR A 565 -6.33 30.40 28.84
CA THR A 565 -5.71 31.56 28.19
C THR A 565 -6.67 32.10 27.13
N VAL A 566 -6.92 33.40 27.14
CA VAL A 566 -7.58 34.12 26.04
C VAL A 566 -6.60 35.08 25.42
N ARG A 567 -6.51 35.09 24.09
CA ARG A 567 -5.80 36.12 23.32
C ARG A 567 -6.80 36.92 22.52
N TYR A 568 -6.71 38.24 22.53
CA TYR A 568 -7.67 39.08 21.83
C TYR A 568 -7.10 40.44 21.42
N ASP A 569 -7.79 41.08 20.49
CA ASP A 569 -7.42 42.38 19.94
C ASP A 569 -8.28 43.49 20.55
N THR A 570 -7.69 44.66 20.75
CA THR A 570 -8.34 45.88 21.24
C THR A 570 -8.16 47.03 20.23
N PRO A 571 -8.78 46.94 19.04
CA PRO A 571 -8.55 47.86 17.93
C PRO A 571 -8.96 49.32 18.20
#